data_AF-A0AAU4ZA95-F1
#
_entry.id   AF-A0AAU4ZA95-F1
#
_cell.length_a   1.000
_cell.length_b   1.000
_cell.length_c   1.000
_cell.angle_alpha   90.00
_cell.angle_beta   90.00
_cell.angle_gamma   90.00
#
_symmetry.space_group_name_H-M   'P 1'
#
loop_
_entity.id
_entity.type
_entity.pdbx_description
1 polymer ?
#
loop_
_entity_poly.entity_id
_entity_poly.type
_entity_poly.pdbx_seq_one_letter_code
_entity_poly.pdbx_strand_id
1 'polypeptide(L)'
;MSPYTATRRNFLAGALAATATVLIGAGPAGAAERQALGTQDWMGAVPDATGLQRLTIPGSHDSGARYGGPWTECQNTTIAEQLNSGIRFLDVRCRITGGSFAIHHGASYQNLMFGDVLGACWDFLAAHPSETVLMRVKQEYSEESDAAFRAVFDDYLDNRGWRPLFRIDSALPSLGEARGKVVLLADNGGLPGVRYADSALFDIQDDYMAEPFAKYPKIEAQFRKAAQQPGKLYMNYVSTAALMPPRWNADRLNPQVQSFLDGSEAAGWTGLGIVPLDFPATRSGLVESLIRHNPGV
;
A
#
# COMPACT_ATOMS: atom_id res chain seq x y z
N MET A 1 -26.68 -21.08 -90.70
CA MET A 1 -25.46 -20.42 -91.21
C MET A 1 -24.31 -20.82 -90.29
N SER A 2 -23.36 -21.61 -90.80
CA SER A 2 -22.07 -21.96 -90.16
C SER A 2 -21.07 -20.78 -90.31
N PRO A 3 -19.86 -20.70 -89.69
CA PRO A 3 -19.03 -21.85 -89.21
C PRO A 3 -18.17 -21.70 -87.92
N TYR A 4 -17.65 -22.87 -87.47
CA TYR A 4 -16.32 -23.20 -86.88
C TYR A 4 -15.74 -22.32 -85.73
N THR A 5 -15.22 -22.86 -84.61
CA THR A 5 -14.13 -23.87 -84.53
C THR A 5 -14.14 -24.67 -83.21
N ALA A 6 -13.67 -25.93 -83.33
CA ALA A 6 -13.34 -26.87 -82.26
C ALA A 6 -12.05 -26.47 -81.51
N THR A 7 -11.78 -26.93 -80.27
CA THR A 7 -11.08 -28.22 -80.05
C THR A 7 -11.30 -28.82 -78.65
N ARG A 8 -11.36 -30.16 -78.63
CA ARG A 8 -11.37 -31.06 -77.46
C ARG A 8 -9.96 -31.60 -77.17
N ARG A 9 -9.66 -31.88 -75.88
CA ARG A 9 -9.08 -33.14 -75.31
C ARG A 9 -8.79 -32.90 -73.82
N ASN A 10 -9.63 -33.42 -72.92
CA ASN A 10 -9.46 -34.63 -72.07
C ASN A 10 -8.26 -34.54 -71.09
N PHE A 11 -8.30 -34.94 -69.81
CA PHE A 11 -8.76 -36.19 -69.22
C PHE A 11 -8.80 -36.07 -67.65
N LEU A 12 -9.83 -36.65 -67.03
CA LEU A 12 -9.95 -37.33 -65.70
C LEU A 12 -9.50 -36.74 -64.33
N ALA A 13 -10.49 -36.86 -63.43
CA ALA A 13 -10.46 -37.56 -62.12
C ALA A 13 -9.89 -36.88 -60.87
N GLY A 14 -10.66 -37.02 -59.78
CA GLY A 14 -10.12 -37.11 -58.42
C GLY A 14 -10.81 -36.21 -57.41
N ALA A 15 -12.02 -36.58 -56.97
CA ALA A 15 -12.55 -36.10 -55.70
C ALA A 15 -11.80 -36.81 -54.55
N LEU A 16 -11.09 -36.04 -53.73
CA LEU A 16 -10.51 -36.51 -52.47
C LEU A 16 -11.02 -35.58 -51.37
N ALA A 17 -11.94 -36.12 -50.56
CA ALA A 17 -12.36 -35.53 -49.30
C ALA A 17 -11.17 -35.56 -48.33
N ALA A 18 -10.71 -34.38 -47.92
CA ALA A 18 -9.75 -34.23 -46.83
C ALA A 18 -10.53 -33.98 -45.53
N THR A 19 -10.61 -35.00 -44.68
CA THR A 19 -10.96 -34.84 -43.27
C THR A 19 -9.85 -34.05 -42.58
N ALA A 20 -10.13 -32.81 -42.18
CA ALA A 20 -9.24 -32.02 -41.34
C ALA A 20 -9.39 -32.47 -39.88
N THR A 21 -8.43 -33.26 -39.39
CA THR A 21 -8.29 -33.57 -37.97
C THR A 21 -7.72 -32.33 -37.28
N VAL A 22 -8.55 -31.62 -36.51
CA VAL A 22 -8.08 -30.52 -35.66
C VAL A 22 -7.38 -31.14 -34.45
N LEU A 23 -6.05 -31.18 -34.49
CA LEU A 23 -5.23 -31.43 -33.30
C LEU A 23 -5.19 -30.13 -32.50
N ILE A 24 -5.98 -30.06 -31.42
CA ILE A 24 -5.83 -29.02 -30.40
C ILE A 24 -4.54 -29.35 -29.64
N GLY A 25 -3.43 -28.82 -30.12
CA GLY A 25 -2.19 -28.77 -29.34
C GLY A 25 -2.39 -27.76 -28.21
N ALA A 26 -2.58 -28.25 -26.99
CA ALA A 26 -2.36 -27.44 -25.80
C ALA A 26 -0.86 -27.11 -25.74
N GLY A 27 -0.48 -25.95 -26.29
CA GLY A 27 0.84 -25.39 -26.04
C GLY A 27 1.01 -25.21 -24.52
N PRO A 28 2.23 -25.37 -23.99
CA PRO A 28 2.45 -25.10 -22.58
C PRO A 28 2.05 -23.65 -22.33
N ALA A 29 1.21 -23.42 -21.32
CA ALA A 29 0.95 -22.08 -20.83
C ALA A 29 2.31 -21.47 -20.50
N GLY A 30 2.75 -20.54 -21.35
CA GLY A 30 3.94 -19.75 -21.07
C GLY A 30 3.66 -19.05 -19.76
N ALA A 31 4.37 -19.45 -18.70
CA ALA A 31 4.49 -18.62 -17.52
C ALA A 31 4.95 -17.27 -18.04
N ALA A 32 4.08 -16.27 -17.99
CA ALA A 32 4.45 -14.90 -18.30
C ALA A 32 5.76 -14.64 -17.56
N GLU A 33 6.81 -14.24 -18.28
CA GLU A 33 8.03 -13.74 -17.66
C GLU A 33 7.58 -12.75 -16.59
N ARG A 34 7.89 -13.05 -15.31
CA ARG A 34 7.69 -12.09 -14.22
C ARG A 34 8.53 -10.89 -14.59
N GLN A 35 7.93 -9.90 -15.21
CA GLN A 35 8.53 -8.60 -15.38
C GLN A 35 8.90 -8.14 -13.97
N ALA A 36 10.17 -7.86 -13.72
CA ALA A 36 10.60 -7.33 -12.44
C ALA A 36 9.92 -5.96 -12.27
N LEU A 37 8.80 -5.93 -11.57
CA LEU A 37 8.07 -4.69 -11.29
C LEU A 37 8.97 -3.82 -10.41
N GLY A 38 9.05 -2.53 -10.74
CA GLY A 38 9.71 -1.57 -9.88
C GLY A 38 8.97 -1.43 -8.54
N THR A 39 9.61 -0.81 -7.56
CA THR A 39 8.98 -0.49 -6.26
C THR A 39 7.71 0.36 -6.38
N GLN A 40 7.45 0.96 -7.55
CA GLN A 40 6.24 1.74 -7.83
C GLN A 40 5.02 0.89 -8.18
N ASP A 41 5.21 -0.35 -8.62
CA ASP A 41 4.13 -1.23 -9.10
C ASP A 41 4.15 -2.60 -8.40
N TRP A 42 4.74 -2.68 -7.21
CA TRP A 42 5.03 -3.96 -6.57
C TRP A 42 3.78 -4.77 -6.24
N MET A 43 2.63 -4.11 -5.97
CA MET A 43 1.38 -4.83 -5.71
C MET A 43 0.82 -5.48 -6.97
N GLY A 44 1.26 -5.09 -8.17
CA GLY A 44 0.88 -5.71 -9.44
C GLY A 44 1.30 -7.18 -9.59
N ALA A 45 2.31 -7.63 -8.84
CA ALA A 45 2.74 -9.03 -8.82
C ALA A 45 1.91 -9.91 -7.86
N VAL A 46 1.10 -9.29 -6.99
CA VAL A 46 0.31 -9.98 -5.97
C VAL A 46 -1.08 -10.31 -6.52
N PRO A 47 -1.63 -11.53 -6.34
CA PRO A 47 -2.96 -11.87 -6.85
C PRO A 47 -4.10 -11.05 -6.21
N ASP A 48 -5.13 -10.71 -6.98
CA ASP A 48 -6.29 -9.92 -6.55
C ASP A 48 -7.04 -10.51 -5.35
N ALA A 49 -7.12 -11.84 -5.27
CA ALA A 49 -7.79 -12.54 -4.17
C ALA A 49 -7.06 -12.45 -2.82
N THR A 50 -5.84 -11.88 -2.78
CA THR A 50 -5.05 -11.75 -1.56
C THR A 50 -5.69 -10.73 -0.63
N GLY A 51 -6.11 -11.14 0.57
CA GLY A 51 -6.59 -10.20 1.61
C GLY A 51 -5.49 -9.24 2.06
N LEU A 52 -5.83 -7.98 2.37
CA LEU A 52 -4.83 -7.00 2.83
C LEU A 52 -4.07 -7.45 4.09
N GLN A 53 -4.70 -8.25 4.96
CA GLN A 53 -4.08 -8.88 6.13
C GLN A 53 -3.02 -9.95 5.81
N ARG A 54 -2.80 -10.26 4.52
CA ARG A 54 -1.76 -11.19 4.04
C ARG A 54 -0.59 -10.48 3.38
N LEU A 55 -0.57 -9.15 3.40
CA LEU A 55 0.48 -8.34 2.78
C LEU A 55 1.51 -7.87 3.81
N THR A 56 2.72 -7.64 3.33
CA THR A 56 3.73 -6.82 4.02
C THR A 56 3.74 -5.46 3.35
N ILE A 57 3.28 -4.43 4.06
CA ILE A 57 3.02 -3.10 3.49
C ILE A 57 4.01 -2.11 4.10
N PRO A 58 5.00 -1.61 3.33
CA PRO A 58 5.84 -0.50 3.77
C PRO A 58 4.97 0.74 4.04
N GLY A 59 5.17 1.34 5.20
CA GLY A 59 4.44 2.51 5.66
C GLY A 59 5.33 3.63 6.13
N SER A 60 4.80 4.85 6.18
CA SER A 60 5.45 5.98 6.84
C SER A 60 4.64 6.40 8.08
N HIS A 61 5.33 6.52 9.22
CA HIS A 61 4.78 7.13 10.43
C HIS A 61 4.74 8.65 10.26
N ASP A 62 3.65 9.29 10.71
CA ASP A 62 3.42 10.73 10.55
C ASP A 62 3.83 11.22 9.14
N SER A 63 3.18 10.68 8.09
CA SER A 63 3.66 10.74 6.70
C SER A 63 3.87 12.16 6.17
N GLY A 64 3.14 13.14 6.69
CA GLY A 64 3.30 14.54 6.34
C GLY A 64 4.33 15.31 7.17
N ALA A 65 4.87 14.72 8.24
CA ALA A 65 5.66 15.45 9.23
C ALA A 65 7.10 15.70 8.77
N ARG A 66 7.29 16.80 8.04
CA ARG A 66 8.55 17.23 7.42
C ARG A 66 9.07 18.56 7.97
N TYR A 67 8.35 19.17 8.90
CA TYR A 67 8.66 20.49 9.43
C TYR A 67 8.43 20.60 10.95
N GLY A 68 8.96 21.66 11.56
CA GLY A 68 8.83 21.90 13.00
C GLY A 68 10.00 21.41 13.83
N GLY A 69 11.13 21.08 13.19
CA GLY A 69 12.39 20.78 13.84
C GLY A 69 12.58 19.31 14.19
N PRO A 70 13.78 18.95 14.70
CA PRO A 70 14.21 17.56 14.80
C PRO A 70 13.29 16.63 15.59
N TRP A 71 12.53 17.15 16.56
CA TRP A 71 11.62 16.37 17.41
C TRP A 71 10.24 16.14 16.79
N THR A 72 9.91 16.90 15.76
CA THR A 72 8.62 16.84 15.05
C THR A 72 8.76 16.14 13.70
N GLU A 73 9.93 16.24 13.09
CA GLU A 73 10.16 15.69 11.75
C GLU A 73 10.31 14.17 11.79
N CYS A 74 9.46 13.48 11.03
CA CYS A 74 9.45 12.02 10.86
C CYS A 74 9.81 11.60 9.43
N GLN A 75 9.67 12.51 8.47
CA GLN A 75 9.90 12.26 7.05
C GLN A 75 10.73 13.37 6.40
N ASN A 76 11.53 13.02 5.39
CA ASN A 76 12.28 13.98 4.55
C ASN A 76 11.80 13.98 3.09
N THR A 77 10.72 13.27 2.79
CA THR A 77 10.15 13.08 1.45
C THR A 77 8.69 13.52 1.44
N THR A 78 8.25 14.08 0.31
CA THR A 78 6.84 14.39 0.03
C THR A 78 6.00 13.11 -0.04
N ILE A 79 4.67 13.23 0.05
CA ILE A 79 3.76 12.08 -0.11
C ILE A 79 3.98 11.39 -1.47
N ALA A 80 4.14 12.15 -2.55
CA ALA A 80 4.41 11.60 -3.87
C ALA A 80 5.73 10.81 -3.93
N GLU A 81 6.81 11.35 -3.34
CA GLU A 81 8.10 10.63 -3.27
C GLU A 81 7.99 9.35 -2.42
N GLN A 82 7.24 9.37 -1.32
CA GLN A 82 6.99 8.18 -0.51
C GLN A 82 6.28 7.10 -1.32
N LEU A 83 5.19 7.44 -2.01
CA LEU A 83 4.45 6.51 -2.88
C LEU A 83 5.35 5.97 -4.00
N ASN A 84 6.13 6.83 -4.66
CA ASN A 84 7.08 6.43 -5.70
C ASN A 84 8.24 5.57 -5.20
N SER A 85 8.50 5.56 -3.89
CA SER A 85 9.51 4.68 -3.27
C SER A 85 8.98 3.29 -2.89
N GLY A 86 7.66 3.08 -2.96
CA GLY A 86 7.00 1.82 -2.60
C GLY A 86 6.21 1.84 -1.30
N ILE A 87 6.13 2.99 -0.61
CA ILE A 87 5.23 3.16 0.54
C ILE A 87 3.78 3.05 0.09
N ARG A 88 2.99 2.26 0.82
CA ARG A 88 1.55 2.05 0.55
C ARG A 88 0.68 2.20 1.79
N PHE A 89 1.28 2.50 2.95
CA PHE A 89 0.56 2.95 4.12
C PHE A 89 0.98 4.38 4.50
N LEU A 90 0.01 5.26 4.69
CA LEU A 90 0.21 6.63 5.13
C LEU A 90 -0.49 6.86 6.48
N ASP A 91 0.25 7.31 7.49
CA ASP A 91 -0.26 7.81 8.76
C ASP A 91 -0.53 9.31 8.65
N VAL A 92 -1.77 9.69 8.36
CA VAL A 92 -2.19 11.06 8.09
C VAL A 92 -2.93 11.64 9.30
N ARG A 93 -2.32 12.65 9.92
CA ARG A 93 -2.78 13.26 11.16
C ARG A 93 -3.33 14.65 10.90
N CYS A 94 -4.63 14.78 11.05
CA CYS A 94 -5.41 15.94 10.63
C CYS A 94 -5.88 16.77 11.82
N ARG A 95 -5.81 18.08 11.69
CA ARG A 95 -6.45 19.05 12.58
C ARG A 95 -7.43 19.90 11.79
N ILE A 96 -8.63 20.12 12.33
CA ILE A 96 -9.60 21.04 11.71
C ILE A 96 -9.05 22.46 11.77
N THR A 97 -9.02 23.14 10.63
CA THR A 97 -8.64 24.56 10.51
C THR A 97 -9.44 25.19 9.38
N GLY A 98 -10.25 26.20 9.71
CA GLY A 98 -11.04 26.94 8.72
C GLY A 98 -11.95 26.06 7.85
N GLY A 99 -12.57 25.02 8.43
CA GLY A 99 -13.42 24.08 7.69
C GLY A 99 -12.67 23.11 6.76
N SER A 100 -11.36 22.95 6.94
CA SER A 100 -10.52 21.99 6.21
C SER A 100 -9.62 21.22 7.17
N PHE A 101 -8.92 20.22 6.67
CA PHE A 101 -7.91 19.50 7.44
C PHE A 101 -6.50 19.98 7.10
N ALA A 102 -5.82 20.52 8.10
CA ALA A 102 -4.39 20.80 8.08
C ALA A 102 -3.64 19.58 8.64
N ILE A 103 -2.47 19.25 8.09
CA ILE A 103 -1.65 18.14 8.57
C ILE A 103 -0.75 18.61 9.71
N HIS A 104 -0.73 17.83 10.80
CA HIS A 104 -0.06 18.18 12.04
C HIS A 104 0.75 17.00 12.60
N HIS A 105 1.76 17.33 13.40
CA HIS A 105 2.35 16.43 14.39
C HIS A 105 2.35 17.17 15.73
N GLY A 106 1.49 16.73 16.65
CA GLY A 106 1.13 17.50 17.83
C GLY A 106 0.65 18.91 17.46
N ALA A 107 1.16 19.91 18.16
CA ALA A 107 0.83 21.31 17.89
C ALA A 107 1.37 21.85 16.56
N SER A 108 2.34 21.16 15.95
CA SER A 108 3.13 21.70 14.83
C SER A 108 2.44 21.46 13.49
N TYR A 109 2.08 22.55 12.81
CA TYR A 109 1.58 22.50 11.44
C TYR A 109 2.69 22.12 10.46
N GLN A 110 2.39 21.18 9.55
CA GLN A 110 3.37 20.57 8.65
C GLN A 110 3.42 21.19 7.26
N ASN A 111 2.93 22.43 7.10
CA ASN A 111 2.90 23.13 5.81
C ASN A 111 2.24 22.31 4.68
N LEU A 112 1.24 21.50 5.05
CA LEU A 112 0.57 20.54 4.18
C LEU A 112 -0.90 20.46 4.56
N MET A 113 -1.79 20.52 3.59
CA MET A 113 -3.23 20.33 3.77
C MET A 113 -3.64 18.93 3.33
N PHE A 114 -4.75 18.41 3.84
CA PHE A 114 -5.23 17.08 3.47
C PHE A 114 -5.50 16.93 1.98
N GLY A 115 -5.98 18.01 1.31
CA GLY A 115 -6.18 18.02 -0.14
C GLY A 115 -4.89 17.74 -0.93
N ASP A 116 -3.73 18.17 -0.43
CA ASP A 116 -2.43 17.90 -1.08
C ASP A 116 -2.07 16.40 -0.98
N VAL A 117 -2.39 15.77 0.17
CA VAL A 117 -2.21 14.33 0.37
C VAL A 117 -3.13 13.55 -0.58
N LEU A 118 -4.39 13.97 -0.71
CA LEU A 118 -5.36 13.34 -1.62
C LEU A 118 -4.95 13.47 -3.08
N GLY A 119 -4.47 14.65 -3.49
CA GLY A 119 -3.94 14.88 -4.83
C GLY A 119 -2.77 13.94 -5.15
N ALA A 120 -1.80 13.83 -4.25
CA ALA A 120 -0.68 12.90 -4.43
C ALA A 120 -1.13 11.43 -4.56
N CYS A 121 -2.11 11.00 -3.75
CA CYS A 121 -2.66 9.65 -3.84
C CYS A 121 -3.44 9.43 -5.15
N TRP A 122 -4.22 10.43 -5.58
CA TRP A 122 -5.00 10.39 -6.81
C TRP A 122 -4.09 10.23 -8.03
N ASP A 123 -3.08 11.10 -8.15
CA ASP A 123 -2.15 11.07 -9.28
C ASP A 123 -1.37 9.75 -9.31
N PHE A 124 -0.90 9.28 -8.15
CA PHE A 124 -0.20 8.01 -8.04
C PHE A 124 -1.08 6.83 -8.46
N LEU A 125 -2.29 6.71 -7.93
CA LEU A 125 -3.19 5.58 -8.23
C LEU A 125 -3.73 5.63 -9.68
N ALA A 126 -3.80 6.81 -10.28
CA ALA A 126 -4.11 6.95 -11.70
C ALA A 126 -2.95 6.45 -12.60
N ALA A 127 -1.70 6.71 -12.20
CA ALA A 127 -0.51 6.24 -12.91
C ALA A 127 -0.21 4.76 -12.67
N HIS A 128 -0.54 4.25 -11.49
CA HIS A 128 -0.24 2.90 -11.02
C HIS A 128 -1.52 2.18 -10.57
N PRO A 129 -2.44 1.84 -11.49
CA PRO A 129 -3.77 1.32 -11.14
C PRO A 129 -3.75 -0.08 -10.52
N SER A 130 -2.60 -0.78 -10.56
CA SER A 130 -2.42 -2.02 -9.79
C SER A 130 -2.31 -1.75 -8.30
N GLU A 131 -1.99 -0.55 -7.86
CA GLU A 131 -1.65 -0.28 -6.47
C GLU A 131 -2.89 0.11 -5.65
N THR A 132 -2.77 0.06 -4.33
CA THR A 132 -3.71 0.66 -3.39
C THR A 132 -2.94 1.37 -2.28
N VAL A 133 -3.52 2.43 -1.71
CA VAL A 133 -2.95 3.12 -0.54
C VAL A 133 -3.86 2.88 0.67
N LEU A 134 -3.29 2.41 1.77
CA LEU A 134 -3.97 2.41 3.07
C LEU A 134 -3.66 3.73 3.76
N MET A 135 -4.70 4.48 4.14
CA MET A 135 -4.52 5.78 4.77
C MET A 135 -5.20 5.78 6.13
N ARG A 136 -4.39 5.82 7.20
CA ARG A 136 -4.90 6.16 8.52
C ARG A 136 -5.20 7.64 8.56
N VAL A 137 -6.43 8.00 8.91
CA VAL A 137 -6.83 9.38 9.17
C VAL A 137 -7.15 9.51 10.66
N LYS A 138 -6.35 10.33 11.34
CA LYS A 138 -6.44 10.57 12.78
C LYS A 138 -6.75 12.04 13.08
N GLN A 139 -7.57 12.30 14.10
CA GLN A 139 -7.67 13.65 14.69
C GLN A 139 -6.45 13.94 15.58
N GLU A 140 -5.70 14.98 15.24
CA GLU A 140 -4.45 15.35 15.90
C GLU A 140 -4.59 16.66 16.66
N TYR A 141 -4.11 16.67 17.90
CA TYR A 141 -3.97 17.87 18.75
C TYR A 141 -5.22 18.77 18.75
N SER A 142 -6.38 18.16 19.03
CA SER A 142 -7.69 18.79 18.90
C SER A 142 -8.73 18.12 19.81
N GLU A 143 -9.63 18.93 20.35
CA GLU A 143 -10.80 18.51 21.16
C GLU A 143 -12.12 18.58 20.37
N GLU A 144 -12.03 18.73 19.04
CA GLU A 144 -13.21 18.76 18.18
C GLU A 144 -14.00 17.45 18.29
N SER A 145 -15.33 17.54 18.19
CA SER A 145 -16.19 16.36 18.26
C SER A 145 -16.03 15.47 17.03
N ASP A 146 -16.26 14.16 17.19
CA ASP A 146 -16.35 13.21 16.08
C ASP A 146 -17.31 13.66 14.99
N ALA A 147 -18.43 14.32 15.35
CA ALA A 147 -19.39 14.85 14.40
C ALA A 147 -18.83 16.03 13.58
N ALA A 148 -18.07 16.93 14.21
CA ALA A 148 -17.42 18.03 13.52
C ALA A 148 -16.32 17.54 12.57
N PHE A 149 -15.50 16.60 13.04
CA PHE A 149 -14.47 15.95 12.23
C PHE A 149 -15.09 15.22 11.04
N ARG A 150 -16.18 14.46 11.28
CA ARG A 150 -16.94 13.79 10.22
C ARG A 150 -17.51 14.78 9.20
N ALA A 151 -18.09 15.88 9.63
CA ALA A 151 -18.66 16.88 8.73
C ALA A 151 -17.61 17.46 7.76
N VAL A 152 -16.39 17.72 8.24
CA VAL A 152 -15.30 18.17 7.37
C VAL A 152 -14.88 17.06 6.40
N PHE A 153 -14.80 15.81 6.86
CA PHE A 153 -14.48 14.69 5.96
C PHE A 153 -15.56 14.46 4.90
N ASP A 154 -16.84 14.57 5.24
CA ASP A 154 -17.94 14.49 4.28
C ASP A 154 -17.91 15.61 3.25
N ASP A 155 -17.52 16.82 3.65
CA ASP A 155 -17.30 17.91 2.71
C ASP A 155 -16.22 17.56 1.67
N TYR A 156 -15.11 16.91 2.09
CA TYR A 156 -14.12 16.38 1.15
C TYR A 156 -14.72 15.34 0.18
N LEU A 157 -15.50 14.39 0.68
CA LEU A 157 -16.07 13.34 -0.14
C LEU A 157 -17.07 13.88 -1.16
N ASP A 158 -18.05 14.65 -0.70
CA ASP A 158 -19.30 14.90 -1.43
C ASP A 158 -19.32 16.26 -2.12
N ASN A 159 -18.72 17.30 -1.52
CA ASN A 159 -18.70 18.65 -2.10
C ASN A 159 -17.40 18.94 -2.86
N ARG A 160 -16.26 18.41 -2.39
CA ARG A 160 -14.95 18.60 -3.05
C ARG A 160 -14.60 17.49 -4.04
N GLY A 161 -15.45 16.47 -4.17
CA GLY A 161 -15.37 15.46 -5.22
C GLY A 161 -14.38 14.32 -4.97
N TRP A 162 -13.90 14.13 -3.74
CA TRP A 162 -12.91 13.08 -3.43
C TRP A 162 -13.50 11.69 -3.22
N ARG A 163 -14.83 11.55 -3.16
CA ARG A 163 -15.49 10.24 -2.95
C ARG A 163 -14.98 9.11 -3.86
N PRO A 164 -14.75 9.31 -5.17
CA PRO A 164 -14.28 8.23 -6.04
C PRO A 164 -12.89 7.69 -5.67
N LEU A 165 -12.07 8.44 -4.93
CA LEU A 165 -10.74 8.01 -4.51
C LEU A 165 -10.81 6.91 -3.44
N PHE A 166 -11.86 6.92 -2.61
CA PHE A 166 -11.87 6.12 -1.39
C PHE A 166 -12.63 4.81 -1.50
N ARG A 167 -12.11 3.81 -0.78
CA ARG A 167 -12.84 2.65 -0.29
C ARG A 167 -13.11 2.86 1.21
N ILE A 168 -14.38 3.00 1.58
CA ILE A 168 -14.82 3.38 2.94
C ILE A 168 -15.72 2.33 3.60
N ASP A 169 -15.73 1.10 3.09
CA ASP A 169 -16.41 0.00 3.78
C ASP A 169 -15.70 -0.34 5.09
N SER A 170 -16.46 -0.83 6.07
CA SER A 170 -15.92 -1.19 7.38
C SER A 170 -15.13 -2.50 7.39
N ALA A 171 -15.29 -3.33 6.37
CA ALA A 171 -14.58 -4.59 6.21
C ALA A 171 -13.24 -4.38 5.49
N LEU A 172 -12.22 -5.15 5.89
CA LEU A 172 -10.96 -5.21 5.14
C LEU A 172 -11.21 -5.86 3.77
N PRO A 173 -10.87 -5.19 2.65
CA PRO A 173 -11.05 -5.75 1.32
C PRO A 173 -9.95 -6.75 0.96
N SER A 174 -10.19 -7.51 -0.10
CA SER A 174 -9.12 -8.11 -0.90
C SER A 174 -8.30 -7.04 -1.63
N LEU A 175 -7.10 -7.39 -2.10
CA LEU A 175 -6.26 -6.46 -2.86
C LEU A 175 -6.97 -6.00 -4.13
N GLY A 176 -7.60 -6.91 -4.87
CA GLY A 176 -8.34 -6.58 -6.10
C GLY A 176 -9.47 -5.58 -5.87
N GLU A 177 -10.17 -5.70 -4.75
CA GLU A 177 -11.21 -4.76 -4.31
C GLU A 177 -10.68 -3.39 -3.84
N ALA A 178 -9.39 -3.30 -3.55
CA ALA A 178 -8.71 -2.10 -3.06
C ALA A 178 -7.94 -1.35 -4.17
N ARG A 179 -7.58 -2.02 -5.28
CA ARG A 179 -6.77 -1.42 -6.35
C ARG A 179 -7.38 -0.14 -6.90
N GLY A 180 -6.51 0.84 -7.18
CA GLY A 180 -6.90 2.17 -7.65
C GLY A 180 -7.65 3.01 -6.61
N LYS A 181 -7.69 2.59 -5.33
CA LYS A 181 -8.37 3.29 -4.24
C LYS A 181 -7.47 3.52 -3.03
N VAL A 182 -7.85 4.52 -2.25
CA VAL A 182 -7.40 4.70 -0.87
C VAL A 182 -8.34 3.93 0.05
N VAL A 183 -7.84 2.91 0.72
CA VAL A 183 -8.55 2.22 1.81
C VAL A 183 -8.42 3.05 3.08
N LEU A 184 -9.54 3.60 3.55
CA LEU A 184 -9.57 4.44 4.73
C LEU A 184 -9.51 3.62 6.02
N LEU A 185 -8.50 3.90 6.85
CA LEU A 185 -8.40 3.40 8.21
C LEU A 185 -8.79 4.53 9.18
N ALA A 186 -9.97 4.44 9.76
CA ALA A 186 -10.58 5.48 10.58
C ALA A 186 -10.03 5.46 12.02
N ASP A 187 -9.19 6.44 12.38
CA ASP A 187 -8.75 6.71 13.75
C ASP A 187 -9.43 7.98 14.31
N ASN A 188 -10.75 8.00 14.16
CA ASN A 188 -11.70 8.94 14.75
C ASN A 188 -13.09 8.27 14.73
N GLY A 189 -13.90 8.45 15.78
CA GLY A 189 -15.16 7.71 15.93
C GLY A 189 -16.25 8.09 14.93
N GLY A 190 -16.15 9.26 14.29
CA GLY A 190 -17.11 9.74 13.30
C GLY A 190 -16.81 9.30 11.87
N LEU A 191 -15.58 8.88 11.57
CA LEU A 191 -15.17 8.54 10.20
C LEU A 191 -15.74 7.19 9.73
N PRO A 192 -16.05 7.04 8.42
CA PRO A 192 -16.38 5.75 7.82
C PRO A 192 -15.09 4.96 7.53
N GLY A 193 -15.21 3.76 6.97
CA GLY A 193 -14.05 2.92 6.64
C GLY A 193 -13.73 1.90 7.72
N VAL A 194 -12.56 1.27 7.57
CA VAL A 194 -12.10 0.24 8.48
C VAL A 194 -11.72 0.91 9.79
N ARG A 195 -12.38 0.53 10.88
CA ARG A 195 -12.11 1.09 12.21
C ARG A 195 -10.67 0.75 12.63
N TYR A 196 -9.83 1.77 12.73
CA TYR A 196 -8.45 1.61 13.17
C TYR A 196 -8.41 1.03 14.59
N ALA A 197 -7.45 0.14 14.84
CA ALA A 197 -7.24 -0.52 16.14
C ALA A 197 -8.44 -1.33 16.68
N ASP A 198 -9.41 -1.70 15.83
CA ASP A 198 -10.39 -2.73 16.18
C ASP A 198 -9.65 -4.05 16.45
N SER A 199 -9.71 -4.55 17.69
CA SER A 199 -8.99 -5.75 18.11
C SER A 199 -9.46 -7.02 17.39
N ALA A 200 -10.63 -7.01 16.74
CA ALA A 200 -11.07 -8.08 15.86
C ALA A 200 -10.26 -8.12 14.55
N LEU A 201 -9.73 -6.99 14.09
CA LEU A 201 -9.01 -6.86 12.82
C LEU A 201 -7.51 -6.65 12.99
N PHE A 202 -7.08 -5.90 14.00
CA PHE A 202 -5.70 -5.44 14.17
C PHE A 202 -4.98 -6.12 15.32
N ASP A 203 -3.66 -6.20 15.18
CA ASP A 203 -2.71 -6.49 16.25
C ASP A 203 -1.56 -5.49 16.14
N ILE A 204 -1.41 -4.61 17.14
CA ILE A 204 -0.59 -3.40 17.01
C ILE A 204 0.54 -3.41 18.04
N GLN A 205 1.77 -3.28 17.54
CA GLN A 205 2.93 -2.87 18.32
C GLN A 205 3.19 -1.39 18.04
N ASP A 206 2.93 -0.55 19.05
CA ASP A 206 3.15 0.90 19.00
C ASP A 206 3.70 1.45 20.32
N ASP A 207 4.72 0.80 20.89
CA ASP A 207 5.41 1.37 22.05
C ASP A 207 6.33 2.50 21.62
N TYR A 208 5.76 3.67 21.36
CA TYR A 208 6.47 4.85 20.85
C TYR A 208 7.34 5.56 21.91
N MET A 209 7.33 5.08 23.16
CA MET A 209 8.13 5.63 24.27
C MET A 209 9.31 4.72 24.66
N ALA A 210 9.44 3.55 24.04
CA ALA A 210 10.62 2.70 24.22
C ALA A 210 11.82 3.25 23.42
N GLU A 211 12.96 3.38 24.10
CA GLU A 211 14.24 3.65 23.45
C GLU A 211 14.61 2.56 22.43
N PRO A 212 15.44 2.85 21.41
CA PRO A 212 15.75 1.89 20.35
C PRO A 212 16.14 0.48 20.83
N PHE A 213 16.92 0.38 21.92
CA PHE A 213 17.32 -0.91 22.48
C PHE A 213 16.13 -1.73 23.02
N ALA A 214 15.18 -1.09 23.69
CA ALA A 214 13.99 -1.76 24.25
C ALA A 214 12.87 -1.92 23.20
N LYS A 215 12.84 -1.03 22.19
CA LYS A 215 11.88 -1.04 21.09
C LYS A 215 12.15 -2.20 20.12
N TYR A 216 13.41 -2.41 19.75
CA TYR A 216 13.76 -3.38 18.71
C TYR A 216 13.28 -4.82 18.99
N PRO A 217 13.44 -5.40 20.19
CA PRO A 217 12.88 -6.72 20.50
C PRO A 217 11.36 -6.81 20.33
N LYS A 218 10.62 -5.71 20.54
CA LYS A 218 9.16 -5.66 20.32
C LYS A 218 8.83 -5.66 18.83
N ILE A 219 9.65 -4.99 18.03
CA ILE A 219 9.53 -5.00 16.56
C ILE A 219 9.74 -6.43 16.03
N GLU A 220 10.80 -7.11 16.45
CA GLU A 220 11.04 -8.50 16.01
C GLU A 220 9.94 -9.45 16.48
N ALA A 221 9.49 -9.32 17.74
CA ALA A 221 8.42 -10.13 18.28
C ALA A 221 7.12 -9.97 17.47
N GLN A 222 6.81 -8.77 17.02
CA GLN A 222 5.63 -8.52 16.18
C GLN A 222 5.76 -9.15 14.79
N PHE A 223 6.95 -9.14 14.18
CA PHE A 223 7.20 -9.86 12.93
C PHE A 223 7.03 -11.38 13.09
N ARG A 224 7.63 -11.96 14.14
CA ARG A 224 7.48 -13.38 14.47
C ARG A 224 6.02 -13.74 14.67
N LYS A 225 5.28 -12.90 15.41
CA LYS A 225 3.85 -13.09 15.65
C LYS A 225 3.04 -13.05 14.35
N ALA A 226 3.30 -12.08 13.47
CA ALA A 226 2.63 -11.97 12.17
C ALA A 226 2.84 -13.20 11.29
N ALA A 227 4.09 -13.71 11.23
CA ALA A 227 4.42 -14.90 10.47
C ALA A 227 3.77 -16.18 11.02
N GLN A 228 3.62 -16.29 12.35
CA GLN A 228 3.13 -17.50 13.02
C GLN A 228 1.61 -17.53 13.21
N GLN A 229 0.96 -16.37 13.27
CA GLN A 229 -0.46 -16.24 13.63
C GLN A 229 -1.23 -15.43 12.57
N PRO A 230 -1.28 -15.89 11.31
CA PRO A 230 -1.95 -15.15 10.26
C PRO A 230 -3.45 -14.97 10.55
N GLY A 231 -4.02 -13.84 10.12
CA GLY A 231 -5.46 -13.57 10.22
C GLY A 231 -5.81 -12.19 10.76
N LYS A 232 -4.85 -11.50 11.39
CA LYS A 232 -4.94 -10.08 11.75
C LYS A 232 -4.19 -9.23 10.73
N LEU A 233 -4.61 -7.98 10.57
CA LEU A 233 -3.80 -6.93 9.98
C LEU A 233 -2.81 -6.45 11.05
N TYR A 234 -1.62 -7.04 11.04
CA TYR A 234 -0.56 -6.65 11.95
C TYR A 234 -0.08 -5.23 11.65
N MET A 235 0.17 -4.46 12.70
CA MET A 235 0.91 -3.20 12.62
C MET A 235 2.15 -3.27 13.50
N ASN A 236 3.28 -2.85 12.93
CA ASN A 236 4.56 -2.86 13.60
C ASN A 236 5.24 -1.51 13.43
N TYR A 237 4.92 -0.56 14.31
CA TYR A 237 5.56 0.75 14.28
C TYR A 237 7.02 0.61 14.68
N VAL A 238 7.91 0.96 13.75
CA VAL A 238 9.34 1.05 14.00
C VAL A 238 9.67 2.40 14.63
N SER A 239 8.88 3.43 14.37
CA SER A 239 9.03 4.77 14.93
C SER A 239 9.00 4.77 16.47
N THR A 240 9.71 5.75 17.05
CA THR A 240 9.72 6.02 18.49
C THR A 240 10.16 7.46 18.75
N ALA A 241 9.55 8.09 19.75
CA ALA A 241 9.86 9.43 20.23
C ALA A 241 10.71 9.43 21.52
N ALA A 242 11.22 8.26 21.91
CA ALA A 242 11.94 8.08 23.18
C ALA A 242 13.31 8.77 23.17
N LEU A 243 13.47 9.77 24.07
CA LEU A 243 14.72 10.45 24.47
C LEU A 243 15.59 11.08 23.38
N MET A 244 15.27 10.88 22.10
CA MET A 244 16.03 11.34 20.95
C MET A 244 15.09 11.76 19.82
N PRO A 245 15.53 12.69 18.94
CA PRO A 245 14.82 13.02 17.71
C PRO A 245 14.44 11.76 16.91
N PRO A 246 13.24 11.67 16.32
CA PRO A 246 12.81 10.56 15.47
C PRO A 246 13.86 10.14 14.45
N ARG A 247 14.58 11.10 13.86
CA ARG A 247 15.67 10.79 12.91
C ARG A 247 16.77 9.91 13.51
N TRP A 248 17.21 10.19 14.73
CA TRP A 248 18.27 9.42 15.40
C TRP A 248 17.78 8.06 15.89
N ASN A 249 16.48 7.95 16.18
CA ASN A 249 15.86 6.67 16.47
C ASN A 249 15.77 5.81 15.21
N ALA A 250 15.34 6.38 14.09
CA ALA A 250 15.29 5.73 12.78
C ALA A 250 16.69 5.23 12.35
N ASP A 251 17.73 6.05 12.49
CA ASP A 251 19.11 5.66 12.15
C ASP A 251 19.62 4.45 12.96
N ARG A 252 19.05 4.19 14.13
CA ARG A 252 19.36 3.01 14.94
C ARG A 252 18.47 1.81 14.62
N LEU A 253 17.19 2.03 14.35
CA LEU A 253 16.20 0.96 14.19
C LEU A 253 16.10 0.44 12.76
N ASN A 254 16.06 1.32 11.76
CA ASN A 254 15.88 0.96 10.35
C ASN A 254 16.94 -0.05 9.85
N PRO A 255 18.25 0.10 10.17
CA PRO A 255 19.24 -0.90 9.77
C PRO A 255 19.04 -2.26 10.43
N GLN A 256 18.61 -2.30 11.70
CA GLN A 256 18.36 -3.55 12.41
C GLN A 256 17.14 -4.27 11.82
N VAL A 257 16.07 -3.53 11.56
CA VAL A 257 14.87 -4.06 10.89
C VAL A 257 15.21 -4.63 9.51
N GLN A 258 15.99 -3.91 8.70
CA GLN A 258 16.41 -4.43 7.39
C GLN A 258 17.25 -5.71 7.56
N SER A 259 18.21 -5.72 8.47
CA SER A 259 19.06 -6.88 8.71
C SER A 259 18.27 -8.10 9.18
N PHE A 260 17.20 -7.90 9.95
CA PHE A 260 16.30 -8.97 10.38
C PHE A 260 15.51 -9.56 9.20
N LEU A 261 14.89 -8.70 8.40
CA LEU A 261 14.11 -9.09 7.22
C LEU A 261 14.98 -9.81 6.16
N ASP A 262 16.24 -9.39 6.02
CA ASP A 262 17.21 -10.00 5.10
C ASP A 262 17.89 -11.25 5.68
N GLY A 263 17.66 -11.53 6.96
CA GLY A 263 18.23 -12.66 7.68
C GLY A 263 17.56 -13.99 7.31
N SER A 264 18.24 -15.09 7.62
CA SER A 264 17.74 -16.44 7.38
C SER A 264 16.49 -16.79 8.18
N GLU A 265 16.26 -16.13 9.33
CA GLU A 265 15.06 -16.34 10.15
C GLU A 265 13.79 -15.93 9.39
N ALA A 266 13.80 -14.74 8.77
CA ALA A 266 12.66 -14.19 8.05
C ALA A 266 12.51 -14.78 6.63
N ALA A 267 13.47 -15.60 6.17
CA ALA A 267 13.47 -16.15 4.84
C ALA A 267 12.18 -16.94 4.55
N GLY A 268 11.47 -16.54 3.50
CA GLY A 268 10.20 -17.16 3.09
C GLY A 268 8.98 -16.73 3.90
N TRP A 269 9.12 -15.88 4.93
CA TRP A 269 7.97 -15.30 5.59
C TRP A 269 7.24 -14.33 4.66
N THR A 270 5.92 -14.33 4.74
CA THR A 270 5.06 -13.42 3.99
C THR A 270 3.94 -12.90 4.88
N GLY A 271 3.37 -11.75 4.53
CA GLY A 271 2.23 -11.20 5.26
C GLY A 271 2.59 -10.70 6.65
N LEU A 272 3.66 -9.92 6.74
CA LEU A 272 4.18 -9.35 7.98
C LEU A 272 3.40 -8.11 8.47
N GLY A 273 2.37 -7.70 7.74
CA GLY A 273 1.50 -6.58 8.08
C GLY A 273 2.05 -5.23 7.62
N ILE A 274 1.50 -4.16 8.18
CA ILE A 274 1.89 -2.79 7.90
C ILE A 274 3.09 -2.43 8.79
N VAL A 275 4.11 -1.84 8.20
CA VAL A 275 5.34 -1.43 8.89
C VAL A 275 5.56 0.08 8.71
N PRO A 276 5.01 0.93 9.60
CA PRO A 276 5.26 2.36 9.58
C PRO A 276 6.67 2.69 10.05
N LEU A 277 7.40 3.44 9.23
CA LEU A 277 8.80 3.82 9.41
C LEU A 277 8.94 5.34 9.54
N ASP A 278 9.88 5.80 10.36
CA ASP A 278 10.44 7.15 10.27
C ASP A 278 11.61 7.13 9.27
N PHE A 279 11.69 8.15 8.41
CA PHE A 279 12.77 8.35 7.43
C PHE A 279 13.18 7.10 6.61
N PRO A 280 12.25 6.32 6.02
CA PRO A 280 12.61 5.11 5.28
C PRO A 280 13.54 5.41 4.09
N ALA A 281 13.41 6.57 3.46
CA ALA A 281 14.24 6.99 2.32
C ALA A 281 15.74 7.13 2.63
N THR A 282 16.13 7.14 3.90
CA THR A 282 17.53 7.30 4.31
C THR A 282 18.22 5.97 4.52
N ARG A 283 17.49 4.86 4.33
CA ARG A 283 18.02 3.50 4.37
C ARG A 283 17.70 2.77 3.08
N SER A 284 18.66 2.79 2.16
CA SER A 284 18.55 2.09 0.87
C SER A 284 18.26 0.59 1.05
N GLY A 285 17.34 0.05 0.27
CA GLY A 285 16.96 -1.35 0.29
C GLY A 285 15.93 -1.74 1.37
N LEU A 286 15.63 -0.87 2.35
CA LEU A 286 14.71 -1.24 3.43
C LEU A 286 13.27 -1.45 2.93
N VAL A 287 12.81 -0.58 2.04
CA VAL A 287 11.46 -0.71 1.47
C VAL A 287 11.37 -1.96 0.59
N GLU A 288 12.41 -2.25 -0.19
CA GLU A 288 12.54 -3.46 -0.99
C GLU A 288 12.59 -4.73 -0.13
N SER A 289 13.29 -4.70 1.02
CA SER A 289 13.30 -5.81 1.97
C SER A 289 11.91 -6.12 2.48
N LEU A 290 11.11 -5.12 2.83
CA LEU A 290 9.71 -5.31 3.22
C LEU A 290 8.86 -5.85 2.07
N ILE A 291 9.00 -5.29 0.87
CA ILE A 291 8.24 -5.70 -0.32
C ILE A 291 8.46 -7.19 -0.65
N ARG A 292 9.69 -7.72 -0.49
CA ARG A 292 10.01 -9.14 -0.71
C ARG A 292 9.24 -10.13 0.18
N HIS A 293 8.63 -9.66 1.28
CA HIS A 293 7.79 -10.48 2.13
C HIS A 293 6.31 -10.46 1.69
N ASN A 294 6.05 -10.34 0.39
CA ASN A 294 4.71 -10.46 -0.19
C ASN A 294 4.61 -11.72 -1.07
N PRO A 295 3.43 -12.36 -1.11
CA PRO A 295 3.21 -13.50 -1.99
C PRO A 295 3.31 -13.05 -3.45
N GLY A 296 4.11 -13.75 -4.24
CA GLY A 296 4.20 -13.48 -5.68
C GLY A 296 5.28 -12.48 -6.09
N VAL A 297 5.96 -11.85 -5.13
CA VAL A 297 7.09 -10.95 -5.35
C VAL A 297 8.41 -11.72 -5.30
#